data_AF-A0AA38KPC4-F1
#
_entry.id   AF-A0AA38KPC4-F1
#
_cell.length_a   1.000
_cell.length_b   1.000
_cell.length_c   1.000
_cell.angle_alpha   90.00
_cell.angle_beta   90.00
_cell.angle_gamma   90.00
#
_symmetry.space_group_name_H-M   'P 1'
#
loop_
_entity.id
_entity.type
_entity.pdbx_description
1 polymer ?
#
loop_
_entity_poly.entity_id
_entity_poly.type
_entity_poly.pdbx_seq_one_letter_code
_entity_poly.pdbx_strand_id
1 'polypeptide(L)' 'FGVPFTVISDNVMAFLGMKISEWVVKNGVYLKTSSNYYPQGNGLAKSSNKNLIRIIKRTME' A
#
# COMPACT_ATOMS: atom_id res chain seq x y z
N PHE A 1 -10.22 10.53 8.31
CA PHE A 1 -9.86 9.74 7.12
C PHE A 1 -11.09 9.64 6.21
N GLY A 2 -10.89 9.55 4.89
CA GLY A 2 -11.97 9.42 3.90
C GLY A 2 -11.69 8.28 2.91
N VAL A 3 -12.61 8.06 1.97
CA VAL A 3 -12.43 7.05 0.90
C VAL A 3 -11.50 7.62 -0.17
N PRO A 4 -10.37 6.96 -0.47
CA PRO A 4 -9.45 7.44 -1.50
C PRO A 4 -10.05 7.22 -2.90
N PHE A 5 -9.74 8.11 -3.83
CA PHE A 5 -10.06 7.89 -5.24
C PHE A 5 -9.21 6.77 -5.86
N THR A 6 -7.95 6.61 -5.42
CA THR A 6 -7.03 5.61 -5.95
C THR A 6 -6.14 5.06 -4.84
N VAL A 7 -5.89 3.75 -4.90
CA VAL A 7 -4.90 3.04 -4.07
C VAL A 7 -3.83 2.49 -5.00
N ILE A 8 -2.57 2.75 -4.66
CA ILE A 8 -1.40 2.22 -5.37
C ILE A 8 -0.74 1.19 -4.45
N SER A 9 -0.60 -0.04 -4.92
CA SER A 9 0.01 -1.14 -4.16
C SER A 9 1.10 -1.85 -4.96
N ASP A 10 1.95 -2.62 -4.29
CA ASP A 10 2.85 -3.54 -4.99
C ASP A 10 2.05 -4.70 -5.60
N ASN A 11 2.61 -5.34 -6.64
CA ASN A 11 1.97 -6.46 -7.36
C ASN A 11 2.04 -7.80 -6.60
N VAL A 12 1.95 -7.76 -5.27
CA VAL A 12 1.96 -8.95 -4.43
C VAL A 12 0.56 -9.56 -4.35
N MET A 13 0.47 -10.89 -4.27
CA MET A 13 -0.81 -11.64 -4.24
C MET A 13 -1.79 -11.12 -3.17
N ALA A 14 -1.30 -10.58 -2.06
CA ALA A 14 -2.14 -9.99 -1.01
C ALA A 14 -3.04 -8.85 -1.51
N PHE A 15 -2.61 -8.10 -2.53
CA PHE A 15 -3.39 -7.01 -3.13
C PHE A 15 -4.11 -7.42 -4.44
N LEU A 16 -3.91 -8.65 -4.90
CA LEU A 16 -4.54 -9.19 -6.12
C LEU A 16 -5.70 -10.14 -5.82
N GLY A 17 -5.96 -10.44 -4.55
CA GLY A 17 -7.03 -11.35 -4.13
C GLY A 17 -8.42 -10.79 -4.42
N MET A 18 -9.39 -11.69 -4.65
CA MET A 18 -10.79 -11.34 -4.96
C MET A 18 -11.41 -10.36 -3.95
N LYS A 19 -11.12 -10.54 -2.65
CA LYS A 19 -11.64 -9.68 -1.58
C LYS A 19 -11.23 -8.21 -1.76
N ILE A 20 -10.01 -7.95 -2.23
CA ILE A 20 -9.54 -6.58 -2.50
C ILE A 20 -10.24 -6.03 -3.73
N SER A 21 -10.33 -6.83 -4.79
CA SER A 21 -11.03 -6.45 -6.03
C SER A 21 -12.50 -6.10 -5.78
N GLU A 22 -13.22 -6.91 -5.00
CA GLU A 22 -14.61 -6.66 -4.60
C GLU A 22 -14.73 -5.37 -3.77
N TRP A 23 -13.79 -5.14 -2.85
CA TRP A 23 -13.80 -3.93 -2.04
C TRP A 23 -13.57 -2.68 -2.88
N VAL A 24 -12.63 -2.67 -3.82
CA VAL A 24 -12.36 -1.48 -4.64
C VAL A 24 -13.51 -1.16 -5.57
N VAL A 25 -14.16 -2.18 -6.15
CA VAL A 25 -15.38 -2.01 -6.96
C VAL A 25 -16.52 -1.46 -6.12
N LYS A 26 -16.78 -2.05 -4.94
CA LYS A 26 -17.86 -1.61 -4.04
C LYS A 26 -17.72 -0.15 -3.61
N ASN A 27 -16.48 0.32 -3.44
CA ASN A 27 -16.21 1.67 -2.94
C ASN A 27 -15.88 2.68 -4.05
N GLY A 28 -15.95 2.29 -5.33
CA GLY A 28 -15.60 3.17 -6.45
C GLY A 28 -14.13 3.62 -6.44
N VAL A 29 -13.24 2.78 -5.91
CA VAL A 29 -11.81 3.06 -5.76
C VAL A 29 -11.06 2.43 -6.92
N TYR A 30 -10.09 3.15 -7.49
CA TYR A 30 -9.17 2.59 -8.47
C TYR A 30 -7.99 1.90 -7.80
N LEU A 31 -7.73 0.64 -8.12
CA LEU A 31 -6.52 -0.06 -7.72
C LEU A 31 -5.49 -0.01 -8.84
N LYS A 32 -4.29 0.50 -8.54
CA LYS A 32 -3.13 0.45 -9.45
C LYS A 32 -2.02 -0.36 -8.80
N THR A 33 -1.35 -1.20 -9.58
CA THR A 33 -0.22 -1.99 -9.09
C THR A 33 1.11 -1.50 -9.66
N SER A 34 2.14 -1.47 -8.81
CA SER A 34 3.53 -1.24 -9.23
C SER A 34 3.98 -2.40 -10.13
N SER A 35 4.71 -2.13 -11.21
CA SER A 35 5.35 -3.20 -12.00
C SER A 35 6.30 -4.03 -11.13
N ASN A 36 6.42 -5.34 -11.40
CA ASN A 36 7.21 -6.32 -10.61
C ASN A 36 8.66 -5.91 -10.32
N TYR A 37 9.23 -4.99 -11.10
CA TYR A 37 10.62 -4.54 -10.99
C TYR A 37 10.74 -3.02 -10.80
N TYR A 38 9.67 -2.33 -10.39
CA TYR A 38 9.68 -0.88 -10.12
C TYR A 38 9.42 -0.54 -8.64
N PRO A 39 10.37 -0.87 -7.74
CA PRO A 39 10.25 -0.60 -6.32
C PRO A 39 10.12 0.89 -5.96
N GLN A 40 10.49 1.81 -6.86
CA GLN A 40 10.44 3.25 -6.65
C GLN A 40 9.01 3.79 -6.68
N GLY A 41 8.09 3.12 -7.39
CA GLY A 41 6.67 3.51 -7.44
C GLY A 41 5.99 3.54 -6.07
N ASN A 42 6.53 2.76 -5.12
CA ASN A 42 6.06 2.71 -3.74
C ASN A 42 7.06 3.37 -2.74
N GLY A 43 7.88 4.31 -3.22
CA GLY A 43 8.96 4.94 -2.45
C GLY A 43 8.48 5.68 -1.21
N LEU A 44 7.30 6.31 -1.27
CA LEU A 44 6.70 7.00 -0.12
C LEU A 44 6.36 6.03 1.01
N ALA A 45 5.71 4.90 0.69
CA ALA A 45 5.39 3.88 1.70
C ALA A 45 6.67 3.28 2.31
N LYS A 46 7.71 3.05 1.50
CA LYS A 46 9.01 2.56 2.00
C LYS A 46 9.69 3.53 2.96
N SER A 47 9.69 4.82 2.63
CA SER A 47 10.23 5.86 3.52
C SER A 47 9.43 5.98 4.82
N SER A 48 8.10 5.89 4.73
CA SER A 48 7.20 5.87 5.89
C SER A 48 7.48 4.67 6.80
N ASN A 49 7.59 3.45 6.23
CA ASN A 49 7.90 2.23 6.98
C ASN A 49 9.26 2.33 7.69
N LYS A 50 10.29 2.89 7.04
CA LYS A 50 11.60 3.11 7.67
C LYS A 50 11.51 4.03 8.89
N ASN A 51 10.70 5.09 8.80
CA ASN A 51 10.46 6.00 9.92
C ASN A 51 9.67 5.32 11.05
N LEU A 52 8.63 4.55 10.72
CA LEU A 52 7.84 3.80 11.68
C LEU A 52 8.70 2.81 12.46
N ILE A 53 9.53 2.02 11.77
CA ILE A 53 10.45 1.07 12.41
C ILE A 53 11.41 1.80 13.37
N ARG A 54 11.94 2.96 12.96
CA ARG A 54 12.83 3.77 13.82
C ARG A 54 12.12 4.25 15.07
N ILE A 55 10.86 4.68 14.97
CA ILE A 55 10.06 5.13 16.10
C ILE A 55 9.76 3.96 17.03
N ILE A 56 9.30 2.82 16.50
CA ILE A 56 8.99 1.62 17.28
C ILE A 56 10.22 1.16 18.07
N LYS A 57 11.39 1.08 17.43
CA LYS A 57 12.64 0.69 18.11
C LYS A 57 12.96 1.62 19.29
N ARG A 58 12.83 2.93 19.11
CA ARG A 58 13.06 3.93 20.17
C ARG A 58 12.05 3.87 21.32
N THR A 59 10.86 3.35 21.08
CA THR A 59 9.80 3.22 22.10
C THR A 59 9.88 1.90 22.86
N MET A 60 10.56 0.90 22.30
CA MET A 60 10.78 -0.41 22.94
C MET A 60 12.11 -0.51 23.70
N GLU A 61 12.99 0.47 23.52
CA GLU A 61 14.15 0.75 24.38
C GLU A 61 13.71 1.55 25.62
#